data_AF-W6ZBS6-F1
#
_entry.id   AF-W6ZBS6-F1
#
_cell.length_a   1.000
_cell.length_b   1.000
_cell.length_c   1.000
_cell.angle_alpha   90.00
_cell.angle_beta   90.00
_cell.angle_gamma   90.00
#
_symmetry.space_group_name_H-M   'P 1'
#
loop_
_entity.id
_entity.type
_entity.pdbx_description
1 polymer ?
#
loop_
_entity_poly.entity_id
_entity_poly.type
_entity_poly.pdbx_seq_one_letter_code
_entity_poly.pdbx_strand_id
1 'polypeptide(L)'
;MDSHYTYEYMGLTPKAARSIYNDGKEIRDGLLRDYGEGFNSDFLECSLERYIVKRVNEICDDVLRDSDDDRNNWVEAMTAAGIKKELQDAIMDEKFEAIRGTQSLQAWLEEIFGNYFRTLEHLDERVLEQEQSSGPIPRGGANEDDVVASPPPGHRVLFKSIEFHKAQSVFSTEETDNGEMSQELNFVPLHSGYPTDFCCYTGLYFTDALWVAKTHALYLKRTCPPADIWLLELHVPIEHFEKLEVLELGFDDTFKKIVWYSRRGKLLPMNLLKIQSGFEILHGPCTTQQSKSYAKMKEWNEIMDKHLLTRTTTDKRGASKQEVAIQYMWISDIGVSELTDDCKGKAYLRKSLKGRSLKKNAFVKEKSVL
;
A
#
# COMPACT_ATOMS: atom_id res chain seq x y z
N MET A 1 -19.62 -5.19 12.91
CA MET A 1 -19.23 -5.89 11.66
C MET A 1 -19.57 -7.40 11.57
N ASP A 2 -20.42 -7.97 12.45
CA ASP A 2 -20.62 -9.43 12.57
C ASP A 2 -21.73 -9.99 11.65
N SER A 3 -21.58 -9.88 10.33
CA SER A 3 -22.53 -10.49 9.38
C SER A 3 -21.90 -10.91 8.07
N HIS A 4 -22.37 -12.00 7.47
CA HIS A 4 -21.98 -12.39 6.11
C HIS A 4 -22.30 -11.31 5.07
N TYR A 5 -23.31 -10.45 5.29
CA TYR A 5 -23.60 -9.33 4.41
C TYR A 5 -22.46 -8.31 4.36
N THR A 6 -21.70 -8.15 5.44
CA THR A 6 -20.50 -7.32 5.49
C THR A 6 -19.47 -7.83 4.48
N TYR A 7 -19.20 -9.13 4.50
CA TYR A 7 -18.25 -9.75 3.57
C TYR A 7 -18.74 -9.69 2.12
N GLU A 8 -20.05 -9.82 1.90
CA GLU A 8 -20.63 -9.60 0.58
C GLU A 8 -20.41 -8.16 0.09
N TYR A 9 -20.57 -7.17 0.96
CA TYR A 9 -20.33 -5.76 0.66
C TYR A 9 -18.86 -5.49 0.32
N MET A 10 -17.93 -6.18 0.99
CA MET A 10 -16.49 -6.12 0.72
C MET A 10 -16.07 -6.76 -0.61
N GLY A 11 -17.01 -7.33 -1.37
CA GLY A 11 -16.74 -7.91 -2.68
C GLY A 11 -16.64 -9.43 -2.70
N LEU A 12 -17.07 -10.15 -1.65
CA LEU A 12 -17.20 -11.61 -1.71
C LEU A 12 -18.58 -12.03 -2.24
N THR A 13 -18.65 -13.18 -2.90
CA THR A 13 -19.91 -13.78 -3.36
C THR A 13 -20.74 -14.24 -2.16
N PRO A 14 -22.08 -14.29 -2.26
CA PRO A 14 -22.93 -14.71 -1.14
C PRO A 14 -22.57 -16.08 -0.56
N LYS A 15 -22.14 -17.02 -1.42
CA LYS A 15 -21.71 -18.35 -0.99
C LYS A 15 -20.41 -18.27 -0.17
N ALA A 16 -19.39 -17.57 -0.67
CA ALA A 16 -18.11 -17.44 0.01
C ALA A 16 -18.25 -16.66 1.32
N ALA A 17 -18.97 -15.54 1.29
CA ALA A 17 -19.26 -14.72 2.47
C ALA A 17 -19.93 -15.52 3.59
N ARG A 18 -20.99 -16.29 3.28
CA ARG A 18 -21.66 -17.16 4.28
C ARG A 18 -20.73 -18.24 4.81
N SER A 19 -19.94 -18.89 3.95
CA SER A 19 -18.99 -19.91 4.38
C SER A 19 -17.94 -19.33 5.32
N ILE A 20 -17.30 -18.22 4.93
CA ILE A 20 -16.28 -17.54 5.75
C ILE A 20 -16.85 -17.10 7.10
N TYR A 21 -18.05 -16.53 7.09
CA TYR A 21 -18.74 -16.11 8.31
C TYR A 21 -19.04 -17.27 9.26
N ASN A 22 -19.59 -18.38 8.74
CA ASN A 22 -19.92 -19.54 9.56
C ASN A 22 -18.65 -20.16 10.16
N ASP A 23 -17.58 -20.27 9.38
CA ASP A 23 -16.32 -20.84 9.85
C ASP A 23 -15.66 -19.93 10.90
N GLY A 24 -15.66 -18.61 10.67
CA GLY A 24 -15.19 -17.64 11.65
C GLY A 24 -16.00 -17.64 12.95
N LYS A 25 -17.32 -17.82 12.84
CA LYS A 25 -18.22 -17.97 13.99
C LYS A 25 -17.93 -19.25 14.78
N GLU A 26 -17.71 -20.38 14.12
CA GLU A 26 -17.36 -21.63 14.78
C GLU A 26 -16.03 -21.51 15.56
N ILE A 27 -15.03 -20.87 14.96
CA ILE A 27 -13.74 -20.58 15.61
C ILE A 27 -13.95 -19.72 16.86
N ARG A 28 -14.70 -18.62 16.73
CA ARG A 28 -15.02 -17.71 17.84
C ARG A 28 -15.74 -18.43 18.97
N ASP A 29 -16.79 -19.16 18.64
CA ASP A 29 -17.60 -19.90 19.61
C ASP A 29 -16.76 -21.00 20.29
N GLY A 30 -15.81 -21.61 19.57
CA GLY A 30 -14.83 -22.54 20.13
C GLY A 30 -13.90 -21.90 21.15
N LEU A 31 -13.28 -20.77 20.79
CA LEU A 31 -12.39 -20.03 21.69
C LEU A 31 -13.11 -19.55 22.96
N LEU A 32 -14.35 -19.07 22.83
CA LEU A 32 -15.16 -18.69 23.98
C LEU A 32 -15.50 -19.88 24.90
N ARG A 33 -15.72 -21.07 24.34
CA ARG A 33 -15.91 -22.29 25.15
C ARG A 33 -14.63 -22.69 25.90
N ASP A 34 -13.48 -22.58 25.24
CA ASP A 34 -12.21 -23.05 25.77
C ASP A 34 -11.60 -22.08 26.82
N TYR A 35 -11.80 -20.77 26.64
CA TYR A 35 -11.19 -19.74 27.48
C TYR A 35 -12.19 -18.92 28.31
N GLY A 36 -13.49 -19.12 28.12
CA GLY A 36 -14.56 -18.43 28.85
C GLY A 36 -14.81 -16.99 28.39
N GLU A 37 -15.78 -16.33 29.03
CA GLU A 37 -16.22 -14.96 28.71
C GLU A 37 -15.18 -13.87 29.00
N GLY A 38 -14.11 -14.21 29.74
CA GLY A 38 -12.98 -13.30 29.99
C GLY A 38 -11.99 -13.20 28.83
N PHE A 39 -12.19 -13.95 27.74
CA PHE A 39 -11.34 -13.86 26.56
C PHE A 39 -11.58 -12.53 25.83
N ASN A 40 -10.50 -11.83 25.50
CA ASN A 40 -10.58 -10.53 24.83
C ASN A 40 -11.17 -10.68 23.41
N SER A 41 -12.40 -10.19 23.22
CA SER A 41 -13.11 -10.20 21.93
C SER A 41 -12.44 -9.35 20.86
N ASP A 42 -11.70 -8.32 21.24
CA ASP A 42 -11.03 -7.42 20.29
C ASP A 42 -9.88 -8.13 19.59
N PHE A 43 -9.23 -9.08 20.30
CA PHE A 43 -8.26 -10.00 19.70
C PHE A 43 -8.92 -10.91 18.65
N LEU A 44 -10.18 -11.30 18.88
CA LEU A 44 -10.96 -12.11 17.93
C LEU A 44 -11.37 -11.31 16.70
N GLU A 45 -11.77 -10.04 16.82
CA GLU A 45 -12.13 -9.23 15.64
C GLU A 45 -10.92 -8.96 14.74
N CYS A 46 -9.77 -8.60 15.33
CA CYS A 46 -8.48 -8.56 14.61
C CYS A 46 -8.13 -9.92 13.98
N SER A 47 -8.56 -11.02 14.60
CA SER A 47 -8.37 -12.36 14.05
C SER A 47 -9.29 -12.65 12.86
N LEU A 48 -10.48 -12.04 12.78
CA LEU A 48 -11.42 -12.23 11.68
C LEU A 48 -10.92 -11.56 10.40
N GLU A 49 -10.45 -10.31 10.45
CA GLU A 49 -9.80 -9.67 9.28
C GLU A 49 -8.69 -10.56 8.72
N ARG A 50 -7.77 -10.97 9.60
CA ARG A 50 -6.66 -11.86 9.24
C ARG A 50 -7.14 -13.21 8.73
N TYR A 51 -8.21 -13.76 9.29
CA TYR A 51 -8.78 -15.03 8.87
C TYR A 51 -9.35 -14.96 7.44
N ILE A 52 -10.10 -13.92 7.09
CA ILE A 52 -10.65 -13.76 5.74
C ILE A 52 -9.52 -13.62 4.74
N VAL A 53 -8.58 -12.71 4.99
CA VAL A 53 -7.43 -12.49 4.11
C VAL A 53 -6.64 -13.78 3.93
N LYS A 54 -6.34 -14.49 5.03
CA LYS A 54 -5.64 -15.77 5.00
C LYS A 54 -6.38 -16.81 4.15
N ARG A 55 -7.67 -17.04 4.41
CA ARG A 55 -8.45 -18.04 3.68
C ARG A 55 -8.56 -17.72 2.19
N VAL A 56 -8.83 -16.46 1.85
CA VAL A 56 -8.90 -16.01 0.45
C VAL A 56 -7.55 -16.21 -0.24
N ASN A 57 -6.46 -15.85 0.44
CA ASN A 57 -5.10 -16.02 -0.09
C ASN A 57 -4.72 -17.48 -0.25
N GLU A 58 -5.08 -18.37 0.68
CA GLU A 58 -4.85 -19.82 0.58
C GLU A 58 -5.55 -20.42 -0.65
N ILE A 59 -6.83 -20.09 -0.89
CA ILE A 59 -7.54 -20.57 -2.08
C ILE A 59 -6.93 -19.99 -3.36
N CYS A 60 -6.55 -18.70 -3.35
CA CYS A 60 -5.87 -18.10 -4.50
C CYS A 60 -4.53 -18.80 -4.76
N ASP A 61 -3.75 -19.07 -3.72
CA ASP A 61 -2.45 -19.73 -3.81
C ASP A 61 -2.56 -21.13 -4.42
N ASP A 62 -3.56 -21.92 -4.01
CA ASP A 62 -3.76 -23.26 -4.54
C ASP A 62 -4.02 -23.23 -6.05
N VAL A 63 -4.94 -22.38 -6.51
CA VAL A 63 -5.20 -22.19 -7.95
C VAL A 63 -3.96 -21.66 -8.69
N LEU A 64 -3.24 -20.73 -8.07
CA LEU A 64 -2.05 -20.13 -8.66
C LEU A 64 -0.85 -21.10 -8.70
N ARG A 65 -0.84 -22.17 -7.89
CA ARG A 65 0.17 -23.23 -7.90
C ARG A 65 -0.15 -24.30 -8.94
N ASP A 66 -1.42 -24.63 -9.11
CA ASP A 66 -1.89 -25.66 -10.05
C ASP A 66 -1.92 -25.18 -11.51
N SER A 67 -1.87 -23.86 -11.75
CA SER A 67 -1.81 -23.30 -13.09
C SER A 67 -0.43 -23.50 -13.72
N ASP A 68 -0.29 -24.53 -14.57
CA ASP A 68 0.87 -24.70 -15.48
C ASP A 68 0.89 -23.63 -16.60
N ASP A 69 -0.23 -22.93 -16.82
CA ASP A 69 -0.35 -21.95 -17.90
C ASP A 69 0.45 -20.67 -17.60
N ASP A 70 1.07 -20.13 -18.64
CA ASP A 70 1.90 -18.94 -18.57
C ASP A 70 1.08 -17.67 -18.26
N ARG A 71 -0.25 -17.79 -18.34
CA ARG A 71 -1.21 -16.72 -18.12
C ARG A 71 -1.35 -16.42 -16.64
N ASN A 72 -1.43 -15.13 -16.36
CA ASN A 72 -1.70 -14.66 -15.03
C ASN A 72 -3.16 -14.99 -14.62
N ASN A 73 -3.37 -16.15 -13.99
CA ASN A 73 -4.68 -16.66 -13.61
C ASN A 73 -5.30 -15.96 -12.37
N TRP A 74 -5.05 -14.66 -12.16
CA TRP A 74 -5.66 -13.91 -11.06
C TRP A 74 -7.19 -13.97 -11.10
N VAL A 75 -7.80 -13.86 -12.28
CA VAL A 75 -9.27 -13.93 -12.42
C VAL A 75 -9.81 -15.29 -11.96
N GLU A 76 -9.14 -16.38 -12.34
CA GLU A 76 -9.52 -17.74 -11.93
C GLU A 76 -9.32 -17.92 -10.42
N ALA A 77 -8.16 -17.51 -9.89
CA ALA A 77 -7.84 -17.57 -8.46
C ALA A 77 -8.85 -16.78 -7.61
N MET A 78 -9.14 -15.53 -8.00
CA MET A 78 -10.15 -14.70 -7.34
C MET A 78 -11.56 -15.32 -7.44
N THR A 79 -11.90 -15.92 -8.59
CA THR A 79 -13.19 -16.60 -8.78
C THR A 79 -13.32 -17.82 -7.86
N ALA A 80 -12.27 -18.62 -7.75
CA ALA A 80 -12.22 -19.78 -6.86
C ALA A 80 -12.30 -19.38 -5.38
N ALA A 81 -11.63 -18.28 -5.00
CA ALA A 81 -11.75 -17.68 -3.67
C ALA A 81 -13.12 -17.01 -3.42
N GLY A 82 -13.98 -16.97 -4.44
CA GLY A 82 -15.33 -16.46 -4.34
C GLY A 82 -15.40 -14.94 -4.26
N ILE A 83 -14.45 -14.23 -4.86
CA ILE A 83 -14.49 -12.77 -5.05
C ILE A 83 -15.45 -12.43 -6.20
N LYS A 84 -16.30 -11.43 -6.01
CA LYS A 84 -17.28 -10.93 -6.98
C LYS A 84 -16.61 -10.36 -8.22
N LYS A 85 -17.28 -10.52 -9.36
CA LYS A 85 -16.79 -10.03 -10.65
C LYS A 85 -16.51 -8.53 -10.64
N GLU A 86 -17.33 -7.74 -9.96
CA GLU A 86 -17.15 -6.29 -9.87
C GLU A 86 -15.82 -5.90 -9.22
N LEU A 87 -15.41 -6.61 -8.16
CA LEU A 87 -14.11 -6.38 -7.52
C LEU A 87 -12.96 -6.95 -8.38
N GLN A 88 -13.17 -8.10 -9.04
CA GLN A 88 -12.18 -8.63 -9.99
C GLN A 88 -11.92 -7.64 -11.14
N ASP A 89 -12.97 -7.08 -11.73
CA ASP A 89 -12.89 -6.09 -12.81
C ASP A 89 -12.22 -4.79 -12.34
N ALA A 90 -12.42 -4.40 -11.08
CA ALA A 90 -11.74 -3.25 -10.48
C ALA A 90 -10.25 -3.51 -10.25
N ILE A 91 -9.88 -4.69 -9.77
CA ILE A 91 -8.49 -5.13 -9.59
C ILE A 91 -7.79 -5.24 -10.95
N MET A 92 -8.46 -5.80 -11.97
CA MET A 92 -7.90 -6.07 -13.29
C MET A 92 -8.02 -4.90 -14.28
N ASP A 93 -8.41 -3.71 -13.83
CA ASP A 93 -8.57 -2.53 -14.68
C ASP A 93 -7.23 -2.15 -15.35
N GLU A 94 -7.21 -2.20 -16.68
CA GLU A 94 -6.00 -2.02 -17.51
C GLU A 94 -5.31 -0.67 -17.27
N LYS A 95 -6.06 0.36 -16.86
CA LYS A 95 -5.48 1.68 -16.52
C LYS A 95 -4.49 1.62 -15.38
N PHE A 96 -4.59 0.60 -14.54
CA PHE A 96 -3.74 0.40 -13.38
C PHE A 96 -2.81 -0.79 -13.55
N GLU A 97 -2.64 -1.36 -14.76
CA GLU A 97 -1.80 -2.54 -14.97
C GLU A 97 -0.38 -2.38 -14.39
N ALA A 98 0.25 -1.24 -14.61
CA ALA A 98 1.60 -0.98 -14.14
C ALA A 98 1.69 -0.92 -12.60
N ILE A 99 0.69 -0.31 -11.94
CA ILE A 99 0.61 -0.26 -10.47
C ILE A 99 0.23 -1.63 -9.91
N ARG A 100 -0.76 -2.30 -10.50
CA ARG A 100 -1.15 -3.66 -10.14
C ARG A 100 0.05 -4.61 -10.16
N GLY A 101 0.97 -4.42 -11.10
CA GLY A 101 2.23 -5.16 -11.18
C GLY A 101 3.20 -4.90 -10.02
N THR A 102 3.11 -3.83 -9.24
CA THR A 102 4.08 -3.54 -8.16
C THR A 102 3.94 -4.48 -6.97
N GLN A 103 2.85 -5.22 -6.83
CA GLN A 103 2.63 -6.19 -5.74
C GLN A 103 2.06 -7.53 -6.26
N SER A 104 2.05 -8.53 -5.39
CA SER A 104 1.37 -9.81 -5.64
C SER A 104 -0.15 -9.64 -5.51
N LEU A 105 -0.93 -10.63 -5.98
CA LEU A 105 -2.38 -10.63 -5.78
C LEU A 105 -2.72 -10.62 -4.28
N GLN A 106 -2.00 -11.41 -3.51
CA GLN A 106 -2.20 -11.63 -2.08
C GLN A 106 -2.00 -10.34 -1.29
N ALA A 107 -0.93 -9.60 -1.59
CA ALA A 107 -0.65 -8.31 -0.97
C ALA A 107 -1.73 -7.27 -1.33
N TRP A 108 -2.21 -7.28 -2.58
CA TRP A 108 -3.34 -6.42 -2.96
C TRP A 108 -4.63 -6.79 -2.25
N LEU A 109 -4.96 -8.08 -2.14
CA LEU A 109 -6.17 -8.52 -1.44
C LEU A 109 -6.11 -8.19 0.05
N GLU A 110 -4.96 -8.37 0.69
CA GLU A 110 -4.72 -7.94 2.08
C GLU A 110 -4.95 -6.44 2.24
N GLU A 111 -4.37 -5.61 1.37
CA GLU A 111 -4.56 -4.16 1.42
C GLU A 111 -6.01 -3.74 1.15
N ILE A 112 -6.68 -4.37 0.17
CA ILE A 112 -8.07 -4.06 -0.20
C ILE A 112 -9.03 -4.43 0.93
N PHE A 113 -8.97 -5.67 1.42
CA PHE A 113 -9.86 -6.11 2.51
C PHE A 113 -9.57 -5.35 3.80
N GLY A 114 -8.30 -5.10 4.13
CA GLY A 114 -7.95 -4.28 5.29
C GLY A 114 -8.47 -2.85 5.19
N ASN A 115 -8.46 -2.24 3.99
CA ASN A 115 -9.08 -0.93 3.78
C ASN A 115 -10.61 -0.97 3.96
N TYR A 116 -11.28 -2.03 3.50
CA TYR A 116 -12.71 -2.20 3.78
C TYR A 116 -12.99 -2.32 5.28
N PHE A 117 -12.23 -3.14 6.01
CA PHE A 117 -12.42 -3.32 7.45
C PHE A 117 -12.30 -2.00 8.20
N ARG A 118 -11.18 -1.28 8.05
CA ARG A 118 -10.98 0.03 8.70
C ARG A 118 -12.08 1.03 8.35
N THR A 119 -12.50 1.04 7.09
CA THR A 119 -13.58 1.95 6.64
C THR A 119 -14.90 1.60 7.31
N LEU A 120 -15.23 0.32 7.43
CA LEU A 120 -16.48 -0.15 8.01
C LEU A 120 -16.52 0.00 9.53
N GLU A 121 -15.41 -0.28 10.22
CA GLU A 121 -15.24 -0.01 11.66
C GLU A 121 -15.53 1.45 11.95
N HIS A 122 -14.89 2.36 11.21
CA HIS A 122 -15.10 3.78 11.43
C HIS A 122 -16.51 4.26 11.09
N LEU A 123 -17.15 3.69 10.06
CA LEU A 123 -18.55 3.99 9.77
C LEU A 123 -19.48 3.54 10.91
N ASP A 124 -19.20 2.40 11.53
CA ASP A 124 -19.93 1.88 12.68
C ASP A 124 -19.78 2.80 13.90
N GLU A 125 -18.54 3.16 14.24
CA GLU A 125 -18.21 4.13 15.30
C GLU A 125 -18.98 5.44 15.13
N ARG A 126 -18.97 6.01 13.91
CA ARG A 126 -19.67 7.27 13.62
C ARG A 126 -21.18 7.16 13.73
N VAL A 127 -21.77 6.03 13.34
CA VAL A 127 -23.21 5.80 13.49
C VAL A 127 -23.57 5.75 14.98
N LEU A 128 -22.78 5.03 15.78
CA LEU A 128 -22.97 4.93 17.24
C LEU A 128 -22.82 6.30 17.93
N GLU A 129 -21.81 7.11 17.55
CA GLU A 129 -21.62 8.46 18.07
C GLU A 129 -22.76 9.41 17.69
N GLN A 130 -23.31 9.30 16.47
CA GLN A 130 -24.44 10.11 16.02
C GLN A 130 -25.74 9.76 16.75
N GLU A 131 -25.95 8.49 17.11
CA GLU A 131 -27.10 8.08 17.92
C GLU A 131 -27.00 8.60 19.37
N GLN A 132 -25.78 8.73 19.90
CA GLN A 132 -25.54 9.20 21.27
C GLN A 132 -25.44 10.72 21.39
N SER A 133 -25.05 11.43 20.32
CA SER A 133 -24.88 12.88 20.33
C SER A 133 -25.92 13.58 19.44
N SER A 134 -26.94 14.20 20.06
CA SER A 134 -27.81 15.21 19.41
C SER A 134 -27.09 16.56 19.21
N GLY A 135 -25.76 16.54 19.14
CA GLY A 135 -24.92 17.73 19.06
C GLY A 135 -24.66 18.18 17.62
N PRO A 136 -24.38 19.46 17.38
CA PRO A 136 -24.07 19.97 16.05
C PRO A 136 -22.84 19.27 15.47
N ILE A 137 -23.04 18.58 14.35
CA ILE A 137 -21.98 17.91 13.58
C ILE A 137 -20.98 18.97 13.12
N PRO A 138 -19.68 18.87 13.47
CA PRO A 138 -18.64 19.70 12.89
C PRO A 138 -18.54 19.37 11.40
N ARG A 139 -19.24 20.14 10.55
CA ARG A 139 -18.99 20.13 9.12
C ARG A 139 -17.60 20.69 8.90
N GLY A 140 -16.63 19.80 8.67
CA GLY A 140 -15.27 20.16 8.28
C GLY A 140 -15.31 21.18 7.14
N GLY A 141 -14.67 22.33 7.39
CA GLY A 141 -14.62 23.47 6.49
C GLY A 141 -13.99 23.08 5.16
N ALA A 142 -14.82 22.90 4.13
CA ALA A 142 -14.39 22.55 2.79
C ALA A 142 -13.91 23.75 1.94
N ASN A 143 -13.55 24.87 2.59
CA ASN A 143 -13.37 26.16 1.91
C ASN A 143 -12.01 26.84 2.16
N GLU A 144 -11.12 26.27 2.97
CA GLU A 144 -9.74 26.72 2.95
C GLU A 144 -9.06 25.89 1.86
N ASP A 145 -8.72 26.55 0.76
CA ASP A 145 -7.75 26.01 -0.20
C ASP A 145 -6.61 25.44 0.63
N ASP A 146 -6.38 24.12 0.59
CA ASP A 146 -5.25 23.47 1.25
C ASP A 146 -3.97 24.18 0.77
N VAL A 147 -3.56 25.22 1.52
CA VAL A 147 -2.35 25.98 1.25
C VAL A 147 -1.24 25.05 1.68
N VAL A 148 -0.80 24.23 0.73
CA VAL A 148 0.33 23.37 0.97
C VAL A 148 1.52 24.28 1.25
N ALA A 149 2.08 24.15 2.46
CA ALA A 149 3.41 24.66 2.74
C ALA A 149 4.35 24.14 1.65
N SER A 150 4.95 25.05 0.89
CA SER A 150 6.01 24.65 -0.03
C SER A 150 7.09 23.96 0.79
N PRO A 151 7.68 22.86 0.29
CA PRO A 151 8.73 22.18 1.03
C PRO A 151 9.82 23.19 1.38
N PRO A 152 10.30 23.21 2.64
CA PRO A 152 11.36 24.12 3.01
C PRO A 152 12.58 23.87 2.11
N PRO A 153 13.40 24.91 1.81
CA PRO A 153 14.68 24.70 1.16
C PRO A 153 15.49 23.61 1.86
N GLY A 154 16.22 22.79 1.08
CA GLY A 154 17.01 21.69 1.64
C GLY A 154 16.20 20.45 2.01
N HIS A 155 14.95 20.31 1.56
CA HIS A 155 14.14 19.11 1.79
C HIS A 155 13.80 18.40 0.49
N ARG A 156 13.76 17.06 0.54
CA ARG A 156 13.20 16.19 -0.49
C ARG A 156 11.77 15.84 -0.11
N VAL A 157 10.87 15.89 -1.09
CA VAL A 157 9.46 15.54 -0.88
C VAL A 157 9.21 14.10 -1.27
N LEU A 158 8.68 13.31 -0.35
CA LEU A 158 8.35 11.92 -0.54
C LEU A 158 6.85 11.68 -0.35
N PHE A 159 6.34 10.66 -1.02
CA PHE A 159 4.90 10.42 -1.14
C PHE A 159 4.56 8.95 -0.89
N LYS A 160 3.41 8.73 -0.25
CA LYS A 160 2.75 7.43 -0.16
C LYS A 160 1.23 7.61 -0.16
N SER A 161 0.52 6.82 -0.93
CA SER A 161 -0.95 6.74 -0.84
C SER A 161 -1.36 5.84 0.31
N ILE A 162 -2.40 6.22 1.04
CA ILE A 162 -2.84 5.48 2.22
C ILE A 162 -4.33 5.72 2.49
N GLU A 163 -5.01 4.73 3.08
CA GLU A 163 -6.33 4.91 3.66
C GLU A 163 -6.25 5.85 4.89
N PHE A 164 -7.23 6.73 5.05
CA PHE A 164 -7.23 7.83 6.02
C PHE A 164 -7.08 7.38 7.47
N HIS A 165 -7.82 6.36 7.91
CA HIS A 165 -7.73 5.87 9.30
C HIS A 165 -6.38 5.21 9.58
N LYS A 166 -5.86 4.47 8.60
CA LYS A 166 -4.46 4.00 8.63
C LYS A 166 -3.46 5.16 8.65
N ALA A 167 -3.81 6.31 8.06
CA ALA A 167 -2.99 7.52 8.10
C ALA A 167 -3.07 8.22 9.46
N GLN A 168 -4.23 8.21 10.12
CA GLN A 168 -4.38 8.77 11.46
C GLN A 168 -3.49 8.07 12.48
N SER A 169 -3.31 6.74 12.37
CA SER A 169 -2.40 6.01 13.27
C SER A 169 -0.91 6.34 13.07
N VAL A 170 -0.56 7.07 12.01
CA VAL A 170 0.78 7.64 11.83
C VAL A 170 1.00 8.85 12.73
N PHE A 171 -0.06 9.57 13.10
CA PHE A 171 0.04 10.78 13.90
C PHE A 171 -0.49 10.50 15.30
N SER A 172 0.42 10.37 16.26
CA SER A 172 0.05 10.39 17.68
C SER A 172 0.38 11.75 18.28
N THR A 173 -0.25 12.05 19.41
CA THR A 173 0.11 13.21 20.22
C THR A 173 0.48 12.73 21.60
N GLU A 174 1.68 13.08 22.07
CA GLU A 174 2.13 12.78 23.42
C GLU A 174 2.33 14.08 24.21
N GLU A 175 1.85 14.07 25.45
CA GLU A 175 2.11 15.15 26.40
C GLU A 175 3.58 15.03 26.86
N THR A 176 4.35 16.08 26.61
CA THR A 176 5.75 16.16 27.06
C THR A 176 5.83 16.37 28.58
N ASP A 177 7.01 16.16 29.17
CA ASP A 177 7.26 16.41 30.59
C ASP A 177 6.89 17.84 31.06
N ASN A 178 6.82 18.80 30.12
CA ASN A 178 6.45 20.19 30.39
C ASN A 178 4.94 20.46 30.24
N GLY A 179 4.12 19.45 29.93
CA GLY A 179 2.68 19.59 29.66
C GLY A 179 2.35 20.11 28.26
N GLU A 180 3.34 20.23 27.36
CA GLU A 180 3.11 20.62 25.97
C GLU A 180 2.79 19.39 25.12
N MET A 181 1.79 19.47 24.24
CA MET A 181 1.47 18.39 23.30
C MET A 181 2.45 18.40 22.13
N SER A 182 3.20 17.32 21.96
CA SER A 182 4.09 17.09 20.83
C SER A 182 3.47 16.11 19.84
N GLN A 183 3.64 16.38 18.54
CA GLN A 183 3.23 15.45 17.49
C GLN A 183 4.32 14.40 17.31
N GLU A 184 3.93 13.14 17.52
CA GLU A 184 4.78 11.98 17.30
C GLU A 184 4.36 11.28 16.00
N LEU A 185 5.37 10.73 15.29
CA LEU A 185 5.15 10.00 14.05
C LEU A 185 5.40 8.51 14.25
N ASN A 186 4.43 7.69 13.86
CA ASN A 186 4.55 6.25 13.87
C ASN A 186 4.43 5.68 12.45
N PHE A 187 5.57 5.37 11.83
CA PHE A 187 5.57 4.79 10.47
C PHE A 187 5.42 3.26 10.45
N VAL A 188 5.31 2.58 11.60
CA VAL A 188 5.13 1.12 11.66
C VAL A 188 3.91 0.64 10.84
N PRO A 189 2.72 1.27 10.91
CA PRO A 189 1.57 0.88 10.10
C PRO A 189 1.83 0.98 8.59
N LEU A 190 2.82 1.77 8.15
CA LEU A 190 3.08 2.06 6.74
C LEU A 190 3.95 1.03 6.04
N HIS A 191 4.38 -0.02 6.73
CA HIS A 191 5.16 -1.08 6.09
C HIS A 191 4.37 -1.73 4.95
N SER A 192 5.04 -1.92 3.83
CA SER A 192 4.49 -2.64 2.68
C SER A 192 4.57 -4.14 2.94
N GLY A 193 3.56 -4.88 2.48
CA GLY A 193 3.54 -6.36 2.51
C GLY A 193 4.54 -6.96 1.53
N TYR A 194 4.94 -8.21 1.76
CA TYR A 194 5.92 -8.94 0.95
C TYR A 194 5.27 -9.75 -0.19
N PRO A 195 6.00 -10.04 -1.29
CA PRO A 195 7.34 -9.58 -1.62
C PRO A 195 7.36 -8.18 -2.25
N THR A 196 8.43 -7.42 -1.97
CA THR A 196 8.68 -6.08 -2.52
C THR A 196 9.92 -6.06 -3.41
N ASP A 197 10.26 -4.90 -3.98
CA ASP A 197 11.39 -4.76 -4.92
C ASP A 197 12.74 -5.02 -4.25
N PHE A 198 12.92 -4.64 -2.99
CA PHE A 198 14.21 -4.77 -2.29
C PHE A 198 14.18 -5.66 -1.05
N CYS A 199 13.04 -6.26 -0.73
CA CYS A 199 12.92 -7.13 0.43
C CYS A 199 11.90 -8.26 0.21
N CYS A 200 12.24 -9.45 0.73
CA CYS A 200 11.33 -10.59 0.81
C CYS A 200 10.46 -10.58 2.08
N TYR A 201 10.68 -9.62 2.98
CA TYR A 201 9.87 -9.33 4.17
C TYR A 201 9.22 -7.96 4.00
N THR A 202 9.03 -7.23 5.09
CA THR A 202 8.46 -5.88 5.11
C THR A 202 9.51 -4.81 4.83
N GLY A 203 9.04 -3.62 4.48
CA GLY A 203 9.87 -2.43 4.35
C GLY A 203 9.02 -1.17 4.29
N LEU A 204 9.60 -0.05 4.71
CA LEU A 204 8.95 1.26 4.63
C LEU A 204 9.31 1.93 3.30
N TYR A 205 8.36 1.90 2.36
CA TYR A 205 8.54 2.46 1.02
C TYR A 205 7.87 3.82 0.86
N PHE A 206 8.60 4.75 0.24
CA PHE A 206 8.11 6.02 -0.29
C PHE A 206 8.65 6.27 -1.71
N THR A 207 8.03 7.19 -2.45
CA THR A 207 8.49 7.63 -3.78
C THR A 207 8.54 9.14 -3.84
N ASP A 208 9.51 9.71 -4.55
CA ASP A 208 9.53 11.15 -4.88
C ASP A 208 8.63 11.49 -6.08
N ALA A 209 8.16 10.46 -6.79
CA ALA A 209 7.32 10.59 -7.97
C ALA A 209 5.84 10.72 -7.57
N LEU A 210 5.37 11.97 -7.38
CA LEU A 210 3.97 12.27 -7.02
C LEU A 210 2.92 11.53 -7.89
N TRP A 211 3.22 11.31 -9.16
CA TRP A 211 2.30 10.62 -10.06
C TRP A 211 2.13 9.14 -9.72
N VAL A 212 3.16 8.47 -9.21
CA VAL A 212 3.09 7.08 -8.77
C VAL A 212 2.14 6.98 -7.59
N ALA A 213 2.36 7.82 -6.57
CA ALA A 213 1.54 7.83 -5.37
C ALA A 213 0.07 8.21 -5.68
N LYS A 214 -0.18 9.15 -6.61
CA LYS A 214 -1.54 9.44 -7.09
C LYS A 214 -2.18 8.27 -7.83
N THR A 215 -1.41 7.54 -8.64
CA THR A 215 -1.93 6.39 -9.38
C THR A 215 -2.26 5.24 -8.44
N HIS A 216 -1.42 5.00 -7.42
CA HIS A 216 -1.75 4.10 -6.31
C HIS A 216 -3.03 4.53 -5.59
N ALA A 217 -3.17 5.82 -5.24
CA ALA A 217 -4.38 6.31 -4.56
C ALA A 217 -5.66 6.07 -5.39
N LEU A 218 -5.59 6.31 -6.72
CA LEU A 218 -6.68 6.03 -7.64
C LEU A 218 -7.01 4.53 -7.71
N TYR A 219 -5.99 3.68 -7.74
CA TYR A 219 -6.17 2.23 -7.75
C TYR A 219 -6.84 1.74 -6.46
N LEU A 220 -6.36 2.18 -5.29
CA LEU A 220 -6.99 1.86 -4.00
C LEU A 220 -8.44 2.34 -3.92
N LYS A 221 -8.72 3.54 -4.44
CA LYS A 221 -10.11 4.04 -4.51
C LYS A 221 -10.98 3.23 -5.47
N ARG A 222 -10.40 2.69 -6.55
CA ARG A 222 -11.10 1.86 -7.53
C ARG A 222 -11.50 0.51 -6.93
N THR A 223 -10.62 -0.10 -6.13
CA THR A 223 -10.81 -1.43 -5.55
C THR A 223 -11.54 -1.40 -4.20
N CYS A 224 -11.46 -0.31 -3.46
CA CYS A 224 -12.25 -0.05 -2.25
C CYS A 224 -12.95 1.32 -2.36
N PRO A 225 -14.08 1.42 -3.08
CA PRO A 225 -14.82 2.67 -3.24
C PRO A 225 -15.22 3.39 -1.94
N PRO A 226 -15.58 2.73 -0.82
CA PRO A 226 -15.95 3.45 0.39
C PRO A 226 -14.74 4.06 1.12
N ALA A 227 -13.53 3.52 0.97
CA ALA A 227 -12.35 3.98 1.69
C ALA A 227 -11.99 5.45 1.36
N ASP A 228 -11.65 6.25 2.37
CA ASP A 228 -11.14 7.60 2.17
C ASP A 228 -9.62 7.51 1.94
N ILE A 229 -9.20 7.61 0.69
CA ILE A 229 -7.79 7.46 0.31
C ILE A 229 -7.12 8.83 0.25
N TRP A 230 -6.04 8.99 1.00
CA TRP A 230 -5.26 10.21 1.13
C TRP A 230 -3.82 9.98 0.65
N LEU A 231 -3.11 11.08 0.47
CA LEU A 231 -1.69 11.09 0.13
C LEU A 231 -0.91 11.61 1.33
N LEU A 232 -0.09 10.77 1.92
CA LEU A 232 0.93 11.17 2.88
C LEU A 232 2.10 11.80 2.11
N GLU A 233 2.40 13.05 2.44
CA GLU A 233 3.57 13.79 1.98
C GLU A 233 4.53 13.99 3.14
N LEU A 234 5.79 13.59 2.96
CA LEU A 234 6.88 13.83 3.91
C LEU A 234 7.88 14.81 3.31
N HIS A 235 8.28 15.81 4.08
CA HIS A 235 9.42 16.67 3.72
C HIS A 235 10.64 16.19 4.51
N VAL A 236 11.50 15.41 3.86
CA VAL A 236 12.68 14.81 4.46
C VAL A 236 13.89 15.73 4.24
N PRO A 237 14.59 16.19 5.29
CA PRO A 237 15.80 17.00 5.14
C PRO A 237 16.86 16.30 4.28
N ILE A 238 17.65 17.04 3.51
CA ILE A 238 18.77 16.44 2.75
C ILE A 238 19.80 15.85 3.71
N GLU A 239 20.00 16.49 4.86
CA GLU A 239 20.92 16.06 5.92
C GLU A 239 20.56 14.67 6.46
N HIS A 240 19.28 14.25 6.40
CA HIS A 240 18.86 12.89 6.75
C HIS A 240 19.56 11.84 5.88
N PHE A 241 19.63 12.09 4.56
CA PHE A 241 20.28 11.20 3.60
C PHE A 241 21.81 11.29 3.66
N GLU A 242 22.37 12.36 4.23
CA GLU A 242 23.81 12.49 4.47
C GLU A 242 24.23 11.82 5.78
N LYS A 243 23.33 11.81 6.78
CA LYS A 243 23.52 11.19 8.08
C LYS A 243 23.46 9.66 8.01
N LEU A 244 22.56 9.12 7.20
CA LEU A 244 22.36 7.68 7.04
C LEU A 244 23.11 7.16 5.81
N GLU A 245 23.57 5.91 5.85
CA GLU A 245 24.20 5.30 4.67
C GLU A 245 23.11 4.94 3.66
N VAL A 246 23.19 5.53 2.46
CA VAL A 246 22.26 5.30 1.35
C VAL A 246 22.92 4.45 0.28
N LEU A 247 22.33 3.29 -0.02
CA LEU A 247 22.73 2.49 -1.18
C LEU A 247 21.96 2.95 -2.40
N GLU A 248 22.64 3.71 -3.25
CA GLU A 248 22.19 4.11 -4.58
C GLU A 248 22.24 2.92 -5.55
N LEU A 249 21.07 2.41 -5.94
CA LEU A 249 20.91 1.31 -6.87
C LEU A 249 20.50 1.84 -8.25
N GLY A 250 21.48 1.98 -9.15
CA GLY A 250 21.22 2.19 -10.57
C GLY A 250 20.56 0.96 -11.22
N PHE A 251 20.05 1.07 -12.45
CA PHE A 251 19.52 -0.10 -13.18
C PHE A 251 20.64 -1.01 -13.72
N ASP A 252 21.43 -1.57 -12.79
CA ASP A 252 22.60 -2.38 -13.03
C ASP A 252 22.42 -3.83 -12.54
N ASP A 253 23.48 -4.63 -12.62
CA ASP A 253 23.48 -6.03 -12.18
C ASP A 253 23.16 -6.20 -10.70
N THR A 254 23.57 -5.27 -9.85
CA THR A 254 23.34 -5.34 -8.39
C THR A 254 21.85 -5.14 -8.10
N PHE A 255 21.25 -4.09 -8.67
CA PHE A 255 19.81 -3.85 -8.59
C PHE A 255 19.01 -5.04 -9.10
N LYS A 256 19.33 -5.52 -10.31
CA LYS A 256 18.60 -6.64 -10.93
C LYS A 256 18.67 -7.90 -10.09
N LYS A 257 19.84 -8.22 -9.51
CA LYS A 257 19.99 -9.36 -8.60
C LYS A 257 19.11 -9.20 -7.35
N ILE A 258 19.17 -8.03 -6.69
CA ILE A 258 18.36 -7.77 -5.49
C ILE A 258 16.86 -7.92 -5.79
N VAL A 259 16.38 -7.29 -6.86
CA VAL A 259 14.99 -7.38 -7.32
C VAL A 259 14.61 -8.82 -7.64
N TRP A 260 15.45 -9.54 -8.39
CA TRP A 260 15.15 -10.92 -8.79
C TRP A 260 14.93 -11.84 -7.59
N TYR A 261 15.78 -11.76 -6.55
CA TYR A 261 15.57 -12.54 -5.33
C TYR A 261 14.35 -12.06 -4.53
N SER A 262 14.24 -10.74 -4.31
CA SER A 262 13.19 -10.15 -3.46
C SER A 262 11.80 -10.41 -4.01
N ARG A 263 11.57 -10.14 -5.31
CA ARG A 263 10.27 -10.35 -5.98
C ARG A 263 9.85 -11.81 -6.06
N ARG A 264 10.78 -12.75 -5.90
CA ARG A 264 10.53 -14.19 -5.82
C ARG A 264 10.28 -14.69 -4.39
N GLY A 265 10.26 -13.78 -3.41
CA GLY A 265 10.18 -14.15 -1.99
C GLY A 265 11.36 -15.02 -1.55
N LYS A 266 12.53 -14.86 -2.18
CA LYS A 266 13.73 -15.60 -1.84
C LYS A 266 14.66 -14.73 -1.00
N LEU A 267 15.33 -15.36 -0.04
CA LEU A 267 16.41 -14.72 0.70
C LEU A 267 17.52 -14.30 -0.27
N LEU A 268 18.07 -13.11 -0.03
CA LEU A 268 19.23 -12.62 -0.77
C LEU A 268 20.45 -13.52 -0.46
N PRO A 269 21.28 -13.85 -1.46
CA PRO A 269 22.57 -14.49 -1.23
C PRO A 269 23.46 -13.67 -0.30
N MET A 270 24.33 -14.35 0.47
CA MET A 270 25.19 -13.72 1.46
C MET A 270 26.02 -12.55 0.94
N ASN A 271 26.47 -12.58 -0.33
CA ASN A 271 27.21 -11.47 -0.91
C ASN A 271 26.34 -10.22 -1.15
N LEU A 272 25.06 -10.38 -1.49
CA LEU A 272 24.12 -9.26 -1.63
C LEU A 272 23.64 -8.77 -0.26
N LEU A 273 23.39 -9.69 0.68
CA LEU A 273 23.07 -9.33 2.06
C LEU A 273 24.17 -8.49 2.70
N LYS A 274 25.44 -8.86 2.49
CA LYS A 274 26.58 -8.07 2.97
C LYS A 274 26.66 -6.68 2.37
N ILE A 275 26.23 -6.53 1.11
CA ILE A 275 26.12 -5.21 0.48
C ILE A 275 25.01 -4.43 1.17
N GLN A 276 23.81 -4.99 1.28
CA GLN A 276 22.66 -4.30 1.86
C GLN A 276 22.82 -3.99 3.36
N SER A 277 23.45 -4.87 4.15
CA SER A 277 23.54 -4.77 5.61
C SER A 277 24.35 -3.57 6.12
N GLY A 278 25.10 -2.90 5.24
CA GLY A 278 25.85 -1.69 5.58
C GLY A 278 25.08 -0.39 5.33
N PHE A 279 23.80 -0.46 5.00
CA PHE A 279 22.99 0.70 4.63
C PHE A 279 21.64 0.68 5.35
N GLU A 280 21.08 1.85 5.57
CA GLU A 280 19.80 2.07 6.24
C GLU A 280 18.70 2.39 5.23
N ILE A 281 19.10 2.95 4.08
CA ILE A 281 18.20 3.33 2.99
C ILE A 281 18.66 2.67 1.69
N LEU A 282 17.72 2.05 0.99
CA LEU A 282 17.89 1.66 -0.41
C LEU A 282 17.15 2.65 -1.31
N HIS A 283 17.85 3.20 -2.29
CA HIS A 283 17.30 4.17 -3.23
C HIS A 283 17.48 3.64 -4.66
N GLY A 284 16.38 3.46 -5.39
CA GLY A 284 16.47 2.92 -6.75
C GLY A 284 15.14 2.90 -7.51
N PRO A 285 15.14 2.41 -8.76
CA PRO A 285 13.95 2.33 -9.59
C PRO A 285 12.81 1.50 -8.97
N CYS A 286 11.57 1.94 -9.19
CA CYS A 286 10.38 1.12 -8.98
C CYS A 286 10.26 0.08 -10.09
N THR A 287 10.00 -1.16 -9.73
CA THR A 287 9.69 -2.21 -10.70
C THR A 287 8.19 -2.36 -10.91
N THR A 288 7.81 -2.98 -12.01
CA THR A 288 6.45 -3.37 -12.34
C THR A 288 6.46 -4.82 -12.79
N GLN A 289 5.34 -5.34 -13.29
CA GLN A 289 5.11 -6.76 -13.52
C GLN A 289 5.00 -7.58 -12.24
N GLN A 290 4.14 -8.58 -12.31
CA GLN A 290 3.80 -9.40 -11.16
C GLN A 290 4.96 -10.26 -10.72
N SER A 291 5.02 -10.58 -9.43
CA SER A 291 6.00 -11.50 -8.83
C SER A 291 6.15 -12.83 -9.58
N LYS A 292 5.05 -13.35 -10.16
CA LYS A 292 5.08 -14.56 -11.00
C LYS A 292 5.95 -14.40 -12.24
N SER A 293 5.94 -13.23 -12.87
CA SER A 293 6.80 -12.95 -14.03
C SER A 293 8.28 -13.06 -13.66
N TYR A 294 8.66 -12.56 -12.48
CA TYR A 294 10.02 -12.70 -11.93
C TYR A 294 10.37 -14.14 -11.53
N ALA A 295 9.38 -14.90 -11.03
CA ALA A 295 9.57 -16.32 -10.69
C ALA A 295 9.87 -17.19 -11.92
N LYS A 296 9.41 -16.79 -13.10
CA LYS A 296 9.64 -17.49 -14.38
C LYS A 296 10.99 -17.19 -15.02
N MET A 297 11.59 -16.05 -14.70
CA MET A 297 12.93 -15.71 -15.19
C MET A 297 13.94 -16.74 -14.67
N LYS A 298 14.82 -17.22 -15.53
CA LYS A 298 15.89 -18.16 -15.15
C LYS A 298 17.03 -17.42 -14.46
N GLU A 299 17.27 -16.19 -14.89
CA GLU A 299 18.36 -15.35 -14.40
C GLU A 299 17.93 -13.89 -14.23
N TRP A 300 18.66 -13.16 -13.38
CA TRP A 300 18.39 -11.75 -13.04
C TRP A 300 18.62 -10.79 -14.22
N ASN A 301 19.45 -11.16 -15.18
CA ASN A 301 19.77 -10.36 -16.37
C ASN A 301 18.59 -10.27 -17.36
N GLU A 302 17.57 -11.13 -17.21
CA GLU A 302 16.30 -11.04 -17.95
C GLU A 302 15.45 -9.83 -17.54
N ILE A 303 15.80 -9.17 -16.43
CA ILE A 303 15.20 -7.91 -16.02
C ILE A 303 15.70 -6.79 -16.95
N MET A 304 14.83 -6.41 -17.88
CA MET A 304 14.98 -5.32 -18.86
C MET A 304 14.16 -4.07 -18.48
N ASP A 305 14.37 -2.96 -19.20
CA ASP A 305 13.68 -1.67 -18.98
C ASP A 305 12.15 -1.76 -18.93
N LYS A 306 11.55 -2.71 -19.66
CA LYS A 306 10.10 -2.97 -19.65
C LYS A 306 9.55 -3.41 -18.28
N HIS A 307 10.42 -3.79 -17.35
CA HIS A 307 10.06 -4.15 -15.97
C HIS A 307 10.19 -2.97 -15.01
N LEU A 308 10.56 -1.78 -15.50
CA LEU A 308 10.58 -0.56 -14.71
C LEU A 308 9.23 0.14 -14.79
N LEU A 309 8.76 0.67 -13.67
CA LEU A 309 7.58 1.52 -13.64
C LEU A 309 7.96 2.86 -14.27
N THR A 310 7.43 3.12 -15.46
CA THR A 310 7.74 4.33 -16.22
C THR A 310 6.49 5.06 -16.65
N ARG A 311 6.63 6.36 -16.94
CA ARG A 311 5.64 7.13 -17.68
C ARG A 311 6.29 7.89 -18.82
N THR A 312 5.52 8.13 -19.87
CA THR A 312 5.94 9.02 -20.94
C THR A 312 5.53 10.45 -20.59
N THR A 313 6.50 11.36 -20.60
CA THR A 313 6.29 12.79 -20.42
C THR A 313 6.72 13.54 -21.68
N THR A 314 6.33 14.80 -21.79
CA THR A 314 6.79 15.68 -22.86
C THR A 314 7.66 16.78 -22.25
N ASP A 315 8.87 16.95 -22.78
CA ASP A 315 9.76 18.01 -22.31
C ASP A 315 9.28 19.41 -22.78
N LYS A 316 10.01 20.46 -22.36
CA LYS A 316 9.68 21.86 -22.75
C LYS A 316 9.73 22.09 -24.27
N ARG A 317 10.34 21.20 -25.05
CA ARG A 317 10.51 21.28 -26.51
C ARG A 317 9.52 20.39 -27.27
N GLY A 318 8.63 19.68 -26.57
CA GLY A 318 7.69 18.77 -27.21
C GLY A 318 8.24 17.35 -27.44
N ALA A 319 9.47 17.05 -27.02
CA ALA A 319 10.05 15.74 -27.19
C ALA A 319 9.55 14.77 -26.12
N SER A 320 9.24 13.55 -26.53
CA SER A 320 8.88 12.46 -25.62
C SER A 320 10.09 12.09 -24.76
N LYS A 321 9.91 12.08 -23.43
CA LYS A 321 10.89 11.65 -22.44
C LYS A 321 10.25 10.59 -21.55
N GLN A 322 10.87 9.42 -21.47
CA GLN A 322 10.50 8.41 -20.50
C GLN A 322 11.05 8.80 -19.13
N GLU A 323 10.20 8.82 -18.13
CA GLU A 323 10.54 9.04 -16.73
C GLU A 323 10.37 7.73 -15.98
N VAL A 324 11.44 7.29 -15.31
CA VAL A 324 11.43 6.10 -14.45
C VAL A 324 11.04 6.53 -13.04
N ALA A 325 10.08 5.84 -12.44
CA ALA A 325 9.71 6.03 -11.05
C ALA A 325 10.84 5.57 -10.12
N ILE A 326 11.10 6.33 -9.06
CA ILE A 326 12.12 6.04 -8.06
C ILE A 326 11.46 5.85 -6.70
N GLN A 327 12.05 4.99 -5.88
CA GLN A 327 11.59 4.69 -4.53
C GLN A 327 12.74 4.67 -3.54
N TYR A 328 12.36 4.95 -2.29
CA TYR A 328 13.19 4.87 -1.10
C TYR A 328 12.61 3.78 -0.21
N MET A 329 13.46 2.87 0.24
CA MET A 329 13.10 1.87 1.25
C MET A 329 13.99 2.07 2.47
N TRP A 330 13.39 2.37 3.62
CA TRP A 330 14.06 2.24 4.91
C TRP A 330 14.00 0.77 5.34
N ILE A 331 15.18 0.18 5.54
CA ILE A 331 15.31 -1.26 5.76
C ILE A 331 15.55 -1.65 7.22
N SER A 332 16.01 -0.70 8.03
CA SER A 332 16.35 -0.91 9.43
C SER A 332 15.45 -0.08 10.35
N ASP A 333 15.20 -0.59 11.55
CA ASP A 333 14.45 0.13 12.58
C ASP A 333 15.14 1.44 12.96
N ILE A 334 16.48 1.48 12.91
CA ILE A 334 17.28 2.70 13.12
C ILE A 334 16.94 3.74 12.06
N GLY A 335 16.96 3.36 10.78
CA GLY A 335 16.61 4.28 9.69
C GLY A 335 15.17 4.79 9.81
N VAL A 336 14.22 3.93 10.18
CA VAL A 336 12.82 4.34 10.40
C VAL A 336 12.69 5.31 11.58
N SER A 337 13.37 5.03 12.70
CA SER A 337 13.40 5.92 13.87
C SER A 337 13.96 7.30 13.53
N GLU A 338 15.07 7.34 12.79
CA GLU A 338 15.70 8.57 12.35
C GLU A 338 14.82 9.35 11.37
N LEU A 339 14.11 8.65 10.48
CA LEU A 339 13.13 9.28 9.58
C LEU A 339 11.97 9.91 10.37
N THR A 340 11.46 9.19 11.37
CA THR A 340 10.43 9.67 12.28
C THR A 340 10.85 10.98 12.93
N ASP A 341 12.04 11.02 13.53
CA ASP A 341 12.56 12.21 14.23
C ASP A 341 12.80 13.39 13.27
N ASP A 342 13.47 13.15 12.13
CA ASP A 342 13.80 14.19 11.16
C ASP A 342 12.56 14.79 10.46
N CYS A 343 11.45 14.04 10.43
CA CYS A 343 10.18 14.44 9.83
C CYS A 343 9.15 14.98 10.83
N LYS A 344 9.45 15.09 12.13
CA LYS A 344 8.51 15.67 13.11
C LYS A 344 8.06 17.07 12.68
N GLY A 345 6.73 17.28 12.61
CA GLY A 345 6.12 18.53 12.12
C GLY A 345 6.26 18.77 10.60
N LYS A 346 6.78 17.81 9.84
CA LYS A 346 7.04 17.88 8.38
C LYS A 346 6.32 16.79 7.59
N ALA A 347 5.30 16.19 8.19
CA ALA A 347 4.45 15.17 7.60
C ALA A 347 3.02 15.73 7.41
N TYR A 348 2.49 15.58 6.20
CA TYR A 348 1.22 16.19 5.81
C TYR A 348 0.31 15.17 5.15
N LEU A 349 -0.97 15.18 5.52
CA LEU A 349 -2.02 14.41 4.84
C LEU A 349 -2.76 15.28 3.84
N ARG A 350 -2.82 14.81 2.59
CA ARG A 350 -3.51 15.50 1.51
C ARG A 350 -4.73 14.71 1.05
N LYS A 351 -5.89 15.36 1.11
CA LYS A 351 -7.13 14.83 0.57
C LYS A 351 -7.14 15.00 -0.95
N SER A 352 -6.60 14.03 -1.68
CA SER A 352 -6.48 14.14 -3.14
C SER A 352 -7.22 13.03 -3.84
N LEU A 353 -8.47 13.30 -4.26
CA LEU A 353 -9.04 12.84 -5.54
C LEU A 353 -10.15 13.74 -6.11
N LYS A 354 -10.72 14.70 -5.36
CA LYS A 354 -11.61 15.70 -5.97
C LYS A 354 -10.78 16.58 -6.89
N GLY A 355 -11.02 16.41 -8.19
CA GLY A 355 -10.25 17.05 -9.23
C GLY A 355 -10.05 18.55 -8.99
N ARG A 356 -8.82 18.90 -8.56
CA ARG A 356 -8.08 19.84 -9.40
C ARG A 356 -8.06 19.17 -10.76
N SER A 357 -9.08 19.45 -11.57
CA SER A 357 -8.93 19.38 -13.01
C SER A 357 -7.55 19.95 -13.25
N LEU A 358 -6.60 19.11 -13.67
CA LEU A 358 -5.55 19.58 -14.57
C LEU A 358 -6.35 20.42 -15.55
N LYS A 359 -6.19 21.75 -15.50
CA LYS A 359 -6.94 22.65 -16.38
C LYS A 359 -6.81 22.00 -17.76
N LYS A 360 -7.94 21.78 -18.45
CA LYS A 360 -8.09 21.05 -19.72
C LYS A 360 -7.23 21.59 -20.89
N ASN A 361 -6.20 22.39 -20.63
CA ASN A 361 -5.19 22.79 -21.60
C ASN A 361 -4.13 21.69 -21.63
N ALA A 362 -4.15 20.92 -22.73
CA ALA A 362 -3.28 19.79 -23.07
C ALA A 362 -3.81 18.39 -22.70
N PHE A 363 -5.01 18.04 -23.17
CA PHE A 363 -5.16 16.71 -23.78
C PHE A 363 -4.33 16.71 -25.07
N VAL A 364 -3.03 16.44 -24.93
CA VAL A 364 -2.27 15.77 -25.98
C VAL A 364 -2.98 14.45 -26.19
N LYS A 365 -3.36 14.14 -27.43
CA LYS A 365 -3.88 12.81 -27.78
C LYS A 365 -2.81 11.78 -27.37
N GLU A 366 -3.01 11.12 -26.24
CA GLU A 366 -2.37 9.84 -25.96
C GLU A 366 -2.84 8.87 -27.05
N LYS A 367 -2.02 8.69 -28.08
CA LYS A 367 -2.08 7.49 -28.90
C LYS A 367 -1.52 6.38 -28.02
N SER A 368 -2.40 5.53 -27.50
CA SER A 368 -2.05 4.17 -27.12
C SER A 368 -1.47 3.49 -28.36
N VAL A 369 -0.15 3.44 -28.44
CA VAL A 369 0.55 2.42 -29.22
C VAL A 369 0.87 1.32 -28.22
N LEU A 370 -0.03 0.34 -28.16
CA LEU A 370 0.28 -1.03 -27.84
C LEU A 370 0.14 -1.83 -29.14
#